data_AF-A0A4Q6BAW2-F1
#
_entry.id   AF-A0A4Q6BAW2-F1
#
_cell.length_a   1.000
_cell.length_b   1.000
_cell.length_c   1.000
_cell.angle_alpha   90.00
_cell.angle_beta   90.00
_cell.angle_gamma   90.00
#
_symmetry.space_group_name_H-M   'P 1'
#
loop_
_entity.id
_entity.type
_entity.pdbx_description
1 polymer ?
#
loop_
_entity_poly.entity_id
_entity_poly.type
_entity_poly.pdbx_seq_one_letter_code
_entity_poly.pdbx_strand_id
1 'polypeptide(L)'
;MKKLVKTIVIVAVLYANTTQCLASEKEKLEKKDFSYLKQNFSEFYKNDYTSFFHIFNEQSKKAESCKNKKTVIDFFSLAPLINGNTEVSAAFSESVESLATDNAKCFLIAWDSSPINVRKLICERLSRPLFKERKDIESSLKKINQINFHENCLR
;
A
#
# COMPACT_ATOMS: atom_id res chain seq x y z
N MET A 1 29.81 -69.91 0.21
CA MET A 1 29.71 -68.67 -0.60
C MET A 1 28.26 -68.28 -0.92
N LYS A 2 27.41 -67.92 0.07
CA LYS A 2 26.02 -67.46 -0.17
C LYS A 2 25.47 -66.55 0.95
N LYS A 3 26.29 -65.69 1.56
CA LYS A 3 25.84 -64.83 2.68
C LYS A 3 26.22 -63.34 2.60
N LEU A 4 26.77 -62.88 1.47
CA LEU A 4 27.25 -61.50 1.34
C LEU A 4 26.46 -60.61 0.36
N VAL A 5 25.36 -61.12 -0.23
CA VAL A 5 24.60 -60.36 -1.25
C VAL A 5 23.30 -59.76 -0.70
N LYS A 6 22.84 -60.19 0.50
CA LYS A 6 21.57 -59.73 1.07
C LYS A 6 21.65 -58.41 1.85
N THR A 7 22.83 -57.95 2.24
CA THR A 7 22.95 -56.73 3.07
C THR A 7 22.97 -55.44 2.25
N ILE A 8 23.36 -55.49 0.97
CA ILE A 8 23.51 -54.29 0.14
C ILE A 8 22.16 -53.76 -0.38
N VAL A 9 21.14 -54.61 -0.50
CA VAL A 9 19.84 -54.22 -1.08
C VAL A 9 18.97 -53.42 -0.10
N ILE A 10 19.16 -53.57 1.22
CA ILE A 10 18.28 -52.91 2.22
C ILE A 10 18.66 -51.44 2.43
N VAL A 11 19.92 -51.05 2.22
CA VAL A 11 20.35 -49.66 2.40
C VAL A 11 19.94 -48.76 1.23
N ALA A 12 19.77 -49.31 0.03
CA ALA A 12 19.34 -48.54 -1.14
C ALA A 12 17.85 -48.17 -1.14
N VAL A 13 17.00 -48.92 -0.43
CA VAL A 13 15.55 -48.66 -0.38
C VAL A 13 15.18 -47.54 0.60
N LEU A 14 16.06 -47.22 1.57
CA LEU A 14 15.83 -46.13 2.53
C LEU A 14 16.25 -44.74 2.01
N TYR A 15 17.04 -44.66 0.94
CA TYR A 15 17.48 -43.39 0.33
C TYR A 15 16.60 -42.93 -0.84
N ALA A 16 15.71 -43.77 -1.36
CA ALA A 16 14.84 -43.42 -2.49
C ALA A 16 13.47 -42.85 -2.06
N ASN A 17 13.07 -43.02 -0.79
CA ASN A 17 11.73 -42.63 -0.32
C ASN A 17 11.71 -41.47 0.69
N THR A 18 12.84 -40.84 1.02
CA THR A 18 12.89 -39.67 1.91
C THR A 18 13.10 -38.34 1.19
N THR A 19 13.41 -38.36 -0.10
CA THR A 19 13.62 -37.12 -0.90
C THR A 19 12.37 -36.64 -1.63
N GLN A 20 11.27 -37.40 -1.61
CA GLN A 20 10.05 -37.09 -2.38
C GLN A 20 8.90 -36.45 -1.58
N CYS A 21 9.15 -36.02 -0.34
CA CYS A 21 8.19 -35.23 0.46
C CYS A 21 8.71 -33.83 0.85
N LEU A 22 9.72 -33.30 0.16
CA LEU A 22 10.19 -31.91 0.35
C LEU A 22 10.12 -31.06 -0.92
N ALA A 23 9.41 -31.55 -1.95
CA ALA A 23 9.39 -30.92 -3.27
C ALA A 23 7.97 -30.73 -3.85
N SER A 24 6.94 -30.57 -3.01
CA SER A 24 5.60 -30.15 -3.46
C SER A 24 4.97 -29.02 -2.66
N GLU A 25 5.76 -28.22 -1.96
CA GLU A 25 5.38 -26.90 -1.49
C GLU A 25 6.51 -25.92 -1.82
N LYS A 26 6.78 -25.74 -3.12
CA LYS A 26 7.03 -24.36 -3.54
C LYS A 26 5.70 -23.66 -3.33
N GLU A 27 5.45 -23.22 -2.10
CA GLU A 27 4.55 -22.11 -1.83
C GLU A 27 4.81 -21.12 -2.96
N LYS A 28 3.80 -20.89 -3.80
CA LYS A 28 3.76 -19.65 -4.57
C LYS A 28 3.85 -18.60 -3.49
N LEU A 29 5.06 -18.10 -3.22
CA LEU A 29 5.30 -16.99 -2.34
C LEU A 29 4.51 -15.86 -2.98
N GLU A 30 3.26 -15.67 -2.53
CA GLU A 30 2.41 -14.63 -3.08
C GLU A 30 3.21 -13.35 -2.92
N LYS A 31 3.52 -12.73 -4.06
CA LYS A 31 4.33 -11.52 -4.06
C LYS A 31 3.51 -10.46 -3.33
N LYS A 32 3.87 -10.21 -2.07
CA LYS A 32 3.30 -9.13 -1.26
C LYS A 32 3.65 -7.82 -1.95
N ASP A 33 2.71 -7.30 -2.73
CA ASP A 33 2.82 -6.04 -3.45
C ASP A 33 1.66 -5.11 -3.07
N PHE A 34 1.54 -3.99 -3.77
CA PHE A 34 0.49 -3.03 -3.46
C PHE A 34 -0.93 -3.56 -3.73
N SER A 35 -1.09 -4.46 -4.70
CA SER A 35 -2.38 -5.10 -4.96
C SER A 35 -2.74 -6.02 -3.81
N TYR A 36 -1.78 -6.80 -3.33
CA TYR A 36 -1.95 -7.65 -2.14
C TYR A 36 -2.35 -6.82 -0.91
N LEU A 37 -1.67 -5.69 -0.68
CA LEU A 37 -1.99 -4.78 0.42
C LEU A 37 -3.44 -4.27 0.35
N LYS A 38 -3.94 -3.89 -0.83
CA LYS A 38 -5.31 -3.40 -0.99
C LYS A 38 -6.36 -4.47 -0.71
N GLN A 39 -6.11 -5.70 -1.14
CA GLN A 39 -7.05 -6.81 -1.00
C GLN A 39 -7.09 -7.35 0.43
N ASN A 40 -5.95 -7.33 1.13
CA ASN A 40 -5.78 -7.94 2.45
C ASN A 40 -5.45 -6.92 3.54
N PHE A 41 -5.88 -5.66 3.39
CA PHE A 41 -5.38 -4.52 4.17
C PHE A 41 -5.31 -4.76 5.69
N SER A 42 -6.45 -5.13 6.31
CA SER A 42 -6.54 -5.32 7.76
C SER A 42 -5.78 -6.56 8.24
N GLU A 43 -5.87 -7.65 7.49
CA GLU A 43 -5.17 -8.90 7.83
C GLU A 43 -3.66 -8.73 7.70
N PHE A 44 -3.21 -8.07 6.63
CA PHE A 44 -1.80 -7.84 6.35
C PHE A 44 -1.17 -6.90 7.39
N TYR A 45 -1.87 -5.82 7.77
CA TYR A 45 -1.44 -4.95 8.86
C TYR A 45 -1.24 -5.74 10.17
N LYS A 46 -2.16 -6.66 10.49
CA LYS A 46 -2.13 -7.45 11.73
C LYS A 46 -1.06 -8.54 11.73
N ASN A 47 -0.93 -9.26 10.61
CA ASN A 47 -0.15 -10.49 10.55
C ASN A 47 1.30 -10.27 10.05
N ASP A 48 1.56 -9.21 9.30
CA ASP A 48 2.88 -8.88 8.79
C ASP A 48 3.07 -7.36 8.67
N TYR A 49 3.08 -6.75 9.86
CA TYR A 49 3.22 -5.31 10.07
C TYR A 49 4.41 -4.69 9.32
N THR A 50 5.57 -5.34 9.38
CA THR A 50 6.81 -4.84 8.74
C THR A 50 6.66 -4.75 7.24
N SER A 51 6.16 -5.81 6.60
CA SER A 51 5.96 -5.81 5.15
C SER A 51 4.82 -4.88 4.73
N PHE A 52 3.76 -4.78 5.54
CA PHE A 52 2.68 -3.83 5.35
C PHE A 52 3.23 -2.40 5.24
N PHE A 53 3.97 -1.94 6.26
CA PHE A 53 4.49 -0.57 6.27
C PHE A 53 5.59 -0.35 5.24
N HIS A 54 6.39 -1.37 4.93
CA HIS A 54 7.35 -1.28 3.83
C HIS A 54 6.64 -0.95 2.51
N ILE A 55 5.63 -1.73 2.13
CA ILE A 55 4.87 -1.52 0.88
C ILE A 55 4.09 -0.21 0.93
N PHE A 56 3.44 0.09 2.05
CA PHE A 56 2.71 1.35 2.23
C PHE A 56 3.63 2.56 2.00
N ASN A 57 4.78 2.60 2.68
CA ASN A 57 5.75 3.69 2.58
C ASN A 57 6.37 3.79 1.19
N GLU A 58 6.65 2.66 0.53
CA GLU A 58 7.11 2.68 -0.86
C GLU A 58 6.08 3.33 -1.79
N GLN A 59 4.79 3.04 -1.59
CA GLN A 59 3.72 3.56 -2.45
C GLN A 59 3.39 5.01 -2.15
N SER A 60 3.42 5.40 -0.87
CA SER A 60 3.37 6.80 -0.43
C SER A 60 4.47 7.62 -1.11
N LYS A 61 5.75 7.21 -1.01
CA LYS A 61 6.87 7.90 -1.67
C LYS A 61 6.73 7.97 -3.19
N LYS A 62 6.24 6.89 -3.83
CA LYS A 62 5.97 6.89 -5.27
C LYS A 62 4.87 7.88 -5.63
N ALA A 63 3.80 7.97 -4.83
CA ALA A 63 2.73 8.93 -5.02
C ALA A 63 3.23 10.38 -4.83
N GLU A 64 3.93 10.66 -3.72
CA GLU A 64 4.53 11.96 -3.40
C GLU A 64 5.50 12.44 -4.47
N SER A 65 6.25 11.53 -5.12
CA SER A 65 7.13 11.89 -6.23
C SER A 65 6.40 12.46 -7.45
N CYS A 66 5.07 12.30 -7.53
CA CYS A 66 4.21 12.83 -8.58
C CYS A 66 4.59 12.43 -10.03
N LYS A 67 5.46 11.43 -10.23
CA LYS A 67 5.88 11.04 -11.59
C LYS A 67 4.73 10.52 -12.47
N ASN A 68 3.66 10.01 -11.86
CA ASN A 68 2.51 9.46 -12.56
C ASN A 68 1.22 9.69 -11.75
N LYS A 69 0.22 10.33 -12.36
CA LYS A 69 -1.11 10.54 -11.74
C LYS A 69 -1.78 9.23 -11.30
N LYS A 70 -1.56 8.13 -12.04
CA LYS A 70 -2.13 6.82 -11.72
C LYS A 70 -1.67 6.34 -10.35
N THR A 71 -0.40 6.55 -10.01
CA THR A 71 0.16 6.17 -8.71
C THR A 71 -0.50 6.95 -7.58
N VAL A 72 -0.78 8.24 -7.78
CA VAL A 72 -1.47 9.07 -6.78
C VAL A 72 -2.92 8.62 -6.61
N ILE A 73 -3.63 8.34 -7.71
CA ILE A 73 -5.02 7.82 -7.66
C ILE A 73 -5.05 6.44 -6.97
N ASP A 74 -4.11 5.56 -7.31
CA ASP A 74 -3.97 4.24 -6.71
C ASP A 74 -3.69 4.35 -5.20
N PHE A 75 -2.86 5.32 -4.78
CA PHE A 75 -2.63 5.59 -3.36
C PHE A 75 -3.88 6.16 -2.67
N PHE A 76 -4.60 7.11 -3.28
CA PHE A 76 -5.87 7.63 -2.75
C PHE A 76 -6.93 6.55 -2.57
N SER A 77 -6.90 5.48 -3.38
CA SER A 77 -7.81 4.35 -3.23
C SER A 77 -7.70 3.61 -1.89
N LEU A 78 -6.65 3.86 -1.10
CA LEU A 78 -6.52 3.36 0.27
C LEU A 78 -7.43 4.10 1.27
N ALA A 79 -7.85 5.34 0.98
CA ALA A 79 -8.66 6.16 1.89
C ALA A 79 -9.83 5.41 2.57
N PRO A 80 -10.67 4.62 1.85
CA PRO A 80 -11.75 3.87 2.48
C PRO A 80 -11.30 2.71 3.38
N LEU A 81 -10.09 2.18 3.20
CA LEU A 81 -9.56 1.03 3.95
C LEU A 81 -8.94 1.43 5.30
N ILE A 82 -8.55 2.70 5.42
CA ILE A 82 -7.77 3.22 6.56
C ILE A 82 -8.66 3.55 7.77
N ASN A 83 -9.98 3.59 7.59
CA ASN A 83 -10.92 3.94 8.65
C ASN A 83 -10.76 3.01 9.87
N GLY A 84 -10.53 3.61 11.04
CA GLY A 84 -10.38 2.91 12.32
C GLY A 84 -8.94 2.55 12.71
N ASN A 85 -7.94 2.75 11.85
CA ASN A 85 -6.53 2.61 12.22
C ASN A 85 -5.86 3.98 12.35
N THR A 86 -5.68 4.46 13.59
CA THR A 86 -5.12 5.79 13.87
C THR A 86 -3.73 6.00 13.28
N GLU A 87 -2.87 4.99 13.38
CA GLU A 87 -1.48 5.08 12.91
C GLU A 87 -1.41 5.18 11.39
N VAL A 88 -2.07 4.26 10.68
CA VAL A 88 -2.08 4.29 9.22
C VAL A 88 -2.84 5.52 8.70
N SER A 89 -3.85 5.97 9.44
CA SER A 89 -4.56 7.22 9.17
C SER A 89 -3.65 8.44 9.27
N ALA A 90 -2.77 8.50 10.28
CA ALA A 90 -1.80 9.57 10.43
C ALA A 90 -0.77 9.54 9.28
N ALA A 91 -0.14 8.39 9.02
CA ALA A 91 0.84 8.24 7.94
C ALA A 91 0.24 8.58 6.56
N PHE A 92 -1.01 8.18 6.31
CA PHE A 92 -1.70 8.54 5.07
C PHE A 92 -2.01 10.03 4.97
N SER A 93 -2.47 10.66 6.07
CA SER A 93 -2.71 12.11 6.11
C SER A 93 -1.43 12.90 5.85
N GLU A 94 -0.29 12.50 6.40
CA GLU A 94 1.01 13.14 6.15
C GLU A 94 1.34 13.18 4.66
N SER A 95 1.19 12.05 3.96
CA SER A 95 1.42 11.97 2.52
C SER A 95 0.41 12.78 1.69
N VAL A 96 -0.87 12.77 2.08
CA VAL A 96 -1.91 13.54 1.40
C VAL A 96 -1.69 15.05 1.56
N GLU A 97 -1.33 15.50 2.75
CA GLU A 97 -1.05 16.92 3.03
C GLU A 97 0.23 17.38 2.32
N SER A 98 1.27 16.54 2.29
CA SER A 98 2.50 16.80 1.53
C SER A 98 2.22 16.86 0.02
N LEU A 99 1.40 15.97 -0.52
CA LEU A 99 0.93 16.05 -1.91
C LEU A 99 0.17 17.35 -2.19
N ALA A 100 -0.75 17.74 -1.30
CA ALA A 100 -1.57 18.94 -1.46
C ALA A 100 -0.75 20.24 -1.36
N THR A 101 0.39 20.21 -0.63
CA THR A 101 1.24 21.38 -0.43
C THR A 101 2.39 21.44 -1.44
N ASP A 102 3.17 20.37 -1.53
CA ASP A 102 4.45 20.33 -2.25
C ASP A 102 4.24 19.95 -3.73
N ASN A 103 3.18 19.19 -4.03
CA ASN A 103 2.86 18.71 -5.38
C ASN A 103 1.40 19.01 -5.77
N ALA A 104 0.91 20.20 -5.39
CA ALA A 104 -0.49 20.61 -5.48
C ALA A 104 -1.15 20.36 -6.85
N LYS A 105 -0.42 20.57 -7.96
CA LYS A 105 -0.95 20.34 -9.32
C LYS A 105 -1.30 18.88 -9.55
N CYS A 106 -0.40 18.00 -9.12
CA CYS A 106 -0.54 16.55 -9.21
C CYS A 106 -1.70 16.05 -8.38
N PHE A 107 -1.73 16.53 -7.13
CA PHE A 107 -2.76 16.25 -6.15
C PHE A 107 -4.13 16.57 -6.74
N LEU A 108 -4.31 17.78 -7.29
CA LEU A 108 -5.58 18.22 -7.87
C LEU A 108 -6.00 17.39 -9.09
N ILE A 109 -5.07 17.07 -10.01
CA ILE A 109 -5.36 16.21 -11.17
C ILE A 109 -5.79 14.81 -10.72
N ALA A 110 -5.08 14.23 -9.76
CA ALA A 110 -5.38 12.90 -9.23
C ALA A 110 -6.69 12.90 -8.44
N TRP A 111 -6.94 13.94 -7.64
CA TRP A 111 -8.16 14.12 -6.88
C TRP A 111 -9.36 14.20 -7.81
N ASP A 112 -9.33 15.07 -8.83
CA ASP A 112 -10.45 15.24 -9.77
C ASP A 112 -10.73 13.97 -10.59
N SER A 113 -9.69 13.18 -10.87
CA SER A 113 -9.80 11.88 -11.54
C SER A 113 -10.24 10.74 -10.60
N SER A 114 -10.32 10.98 -9.29
CA SER A 114 -10.66 9.94 -8.31
C SER A 114 -12.17 9.78 -8.14
N PRO A 115 -12.65 8.57 -7.78
CA PRO A 115 -14.05 8.34 -7.46
C PRO A 115 -14.58 9.31 -6.40
N ILE A 116 -15.87 9.68 -6.48
CA ILE A 116 -16.47 10.69 -5.60
C ILE A 116 -16.37 10.34 -4.10
N ASN A 117 -16.50 9.05 -3.75
CA ASN A 117 -16.34 8.58 -2.38
C ASN A 117 -14.90 8.76 -1.87
N VAL A 118 -13.90 8.52 -2.73
CA VAL A 118 -12.48 8.77 -2.40
C VAL A 118 -12.23 10.26 -2.23
N ARG A 119 -12.74 11.10 -3.15
CA ARG A 119 -12.62 12.56 -3.06
C ARG A 119 -13.14 13.11 -1.73
N LYS A 120 -14.32 12.65 -1.29
CA LYS A 120 -14.91 13.04 0.00
C LYS A 120 -13.99 12.71 1.18
N LEU A 121 -13.46 11.49 1.25
CA LEU A 121 -12.56 11.07 2.33
C LEU A 121 -11.24 11.86 2.35
N ILE A 122 -10.68 12.18 1.18
CA ILE A 122 -9.50 13.05 1.09
C ILE A 122 -9.83 14.46 1.60
N CYS A 123 -11.01 14.98 1.26
CA CYS A 123 -11.44 16.31 1.70
C CYS A 123 -11.73 16.38 3.20
N GLU A 124 -12.36 15.37 3.77
CA GLU A 124 -12.54 15.26 5.22
C GLU A 124 -11.21 15.32 5.96
N ARG A 125 -10.17 14.64 5.43
CA ARG A 125 -8.82 14.70 6.00
C ARG A 125 -8.21 16.10 5.89
N LEU A 126 -8.27 16.72 4.72
CA LEU A 126 -7.71 18.06 4.50
C LEU A 126 -8.47 19.18 5.21
N SER A 127 -9.71 18.94 5.65
CA SER A 127 -10.48 19.89 6.47
C SER A 127 -9.89 20.06 7.87
N ARG A 128 -9.13 19.07 8.35
CA ARG A 128 -8.47 19.03 9.67
C ARG A 128 -7.05 18.46 9.53
N PRO A 129 -6.14 19.19 8.88
CA PRO A 129 -4.79 18.70 8.62
C PRO A 129 -4.03 18.50 9.95
N LEU A 130 -3.15 17.51 9.96
CA LEU A 130 -2.39 17.08 11.14
C LEU A 130 -0.92 17.47 11.08
N PHE A 131 -0.35 17.62 9.89
CA PHE A 131 1.09 17.76 9.67
C PHE A 131 1.48 19.08 8.98
N LYS A 132 0.60 19.62 8.14
CA LYS A 132 0.77 20.92 7.49
C LYS A 132 -0.27 21.91 8.01
N GLU A 133 0.05 23.19 7.98
CA GLU A 133 -0.95 24.20 8.32
C GLU A 133 -2.02 24.30 7.23
N ARG A 134 -3.29 24.48 7.65
CA ARG A 134 -4.40 24.69 6.70
C ARG A 134 -4.12 25.82 5.72
N LYS A 135 -3.47 26.90 6.18
CA LYS A 135 -3.12 28.06 5.34
C LYS A 135 -2.14 27.70 4.23
N ASP A 136 -1.18 26.81 4.49
CA ASP A 136 -0.19 26.38 3.50
C ASP A 136 -0.86 25.54 2.41
N ILE A 137 -1.71 24.59 2.81
CA ILE A 137 -2.50 23.77 1.90
C ILE A 137 -3.40 24.67 1.02
N GLU A 138 -4.16 25.58 1.64
CA GLU A 138 -5.02 26.52 0.90
C GLU A 138 -4.24 27.40 -0.08
N SER A 139 -3.10 27.94 0.35
CA SER A 139 -2.23 28.78 -0.47
C SER A 139 -1.68 28.01 -1.68
N SER A 140 -1.20 26.78 -1.47
CA SER A 140 -0.69 25.92 -2.54
C SER A 140 -1.76 25.54 -3.55
N LEU A 141 -2.97 25.23 -3.10
CA LEU A 141 -4.09 24.84 -3.99
C LEU A 141 -4.69 26.04 -4.74
N LYS A 142 -4.80 27.21 -4.10
CA LYS A 142 -5.31 28.45 -4.74
C LYS A 142 -4.45 28.89 -5.92
N LYS A 143 -3.12 28.74 -5.83
CA LYS A 143 -2.17 29.08 -6.92
C LYS A 143 -2.48 28.36 -8.24
N ILE A 144 -3.23 27.26 -8.20
CA ILE A 144 -3.52 26.41 -9.36
C ILE A 144 -4.90 26.72 -9.97
N ASN A 145 -5.62 27.72 -9.46
CA ASN A 145 -6.89 28.23 -9.98
C ASN A 145 -7.98 27.15 -10.18
N GLN A 146 -8.03 26.13 -9.31
CA GLN A 146 -9.15 25.17 -9.30
C GLN A 146 -10.22 25.57 -8.30
N ILE A 147 -11.15 26.42 -8.75
CA ILE A 147 -12.28 26.96 -7.97
C ILE A 147 -13.11 25.82 -7.34
N ASN A 148 -13.30 24.71 -8.06
CA ASN A 148 -14.15 23.60 -7.63
C ASN A 148 -13.65 22.82 -6.40
N PHE A 149 -12.34 22.78 -6.14
CA PHE A 149 -11.81 22.06 -4.98
C PHE A 149 -12.12 22.81 -3.68
N HIS A 150 -11.94 24.14 -3.70
CA HIS A 150 -11.99 24.95 -2.50
C HIS A 150 -13.40 25.03 -1.90
N GLU A 151 -14.44 25.05 -2.73
CA GLU A 151 -15.83 25.11 -2.27
C GLU A 151 -16.32 23.79 -1.67
N ASN A 152 -15.76 22.67 -2.12
CA ASN A 152 -16.24 21.34 -1.76
C ASN A 152 -15.47 20.70 -0.59
N CYS A 153 -14.27 21.19 -0.26
CA CYS A 153 -13.36 20.49 0.66
C CYS A 153 -12.85 21.32 1.83
N LEU A 154 -12.71 22.64 1.68
CA LEU A 154 -12.05 23.51 2.66
C LEU A 154 -12.96 24.64 3.16
N ARG A 155 -14.28 24.45 3.16
CA ARG A 155 -15.21 25.28 3.92
C ARG A 155 -15.27 24.73 5.34
#